data_AF-A0A7J3I6Y9-F1
#
_entry.id   AF-A0A7J3I6Y9-F1
#
_cell.length_a   1.000
_cell.length_b   1.000
_cell.length_c   1.000
_cell.angle_alpha   90.00
_cell.angle_beta   90.00
_cell.angle_gamma   90.00
#
_symmetry.space_group_name_H-M   'P 1'
#
loop_
_entity.id
_entity.type
_entity.pdbx_description
1 polymer ?
#
loop_
_entity_poly.entity_id
_entity_poly.type
_entity_poly.pdbx_seq_one_letter_code
_entity_poly.pdbx_strand_id
1 'polypeptide(L)'
;MMKRSIPTLLLLALLVAAAIAPVVGQALTVSTDKPTYIPGETVVVSGTAPAGSWVGIAVVSPAGKEVDYRMVQADAAGRYTVSIKLPSKLPYADWIAGEYTVYAYLGASRVATTFILSAGSRAFGKVVDARGNPVADAEILVVETGDLARSRADGSFELYTSPGTVTVRVSKPGYTRAEKTVTLALGDNDLGTIAIQPLDEVVAALSSRVAQLEEKVAQLDKTLADIGKTLQDISAAIGKLATKDDVTSAKNDILNALKPLSTDLSAVKSDVAAIKSDLAAVKGAMATKSDVEAVKTAIGDLNTAVRDVATAVKGVSDAVTAVKGDVTKVRTDVLDAVASAVNAARDAATKADDAKKSADAAKSSADAAVSGINAVKGDVAAIKSSVADTSGTVSGIYTLVIVTLVFAVIGAATSIYILLRLSKALAK
;
A
#
# COMPACT_ATOMS: atom_id res chain seq x y z
N MET A 1 97.97 41.22 65.22
CA MET A 1 97.00 40.16 65.57
C MET A 1 95.62 40.79 65.59
N MET A 2 94.67 40.16 64.88
CA MET A 2 93.21 40.23 65.05
C MET A 2 92.45 41.51 64.68
N LYS A 3 91.77 41.38 63.52
CA LYS A 3 90.50 41.98 63.11
C LYS A 3 89.56 42.30 64.29
N ARG A 4 88.93 43.47 64.25
CA ARG A 4 87.62 43.70 64.85
C ARG A 4 86.76 44.58 63.95
N SER A 5 85.72 43.92 63.45
CA SER A 5 84.51 44.46 62.82
C SER A 5 83.54 44.97 63.87
N ILE A 6 83.11 46.23 63.86
CA ILE A 6 81.88 46.68 64.54
C ILE A 6 81.33 47.98 63.89
N PRO A 7 80.09 48.43 64.17
CA PRO A 7 79.06 48.58 63.15
C PRO A 7 78.44 50.00 63.12
N THR A 8 77.52 50.19 62.19
CA THR A 8 76.67 51.37 62.05
C THR A 8 75.47 51.26 62.98
N LEU A 9 75.29 52.20 63.92
CA LEU A 9 73.96 52.74 64.26
C LEU A 9 74.04 54.05 65.06
N LEU A 10 73.22 55.00 64.60
CA LEU A 10 72.67 56.19 65.27
C LEU A 10 73.64 57.30 65.74
N LEU A 11 73.45 58.51 65.19
CA LEU A 11 72.97 59.61 66.06
C LEU A 11 72.36 60.78 65.26
N LEU A 12 71.09 61.01 65.54
CA LEU A 12 70.39 62.29 65.52
C LEU A 12 70.98 63.18 66.62
N ALA A 13 71.60 64.31 66.28
CA ALA A 13 71.77 65.46 67.19
C ALA A 13 72.27 66.67 66.40
N LEU A 14 71.43 67.71 66.25
CA LEU A 14 71.95 69.07 66.20
C LEU A 14 71.37 69.84 67.38
N LEU A 15 72.18 69.84 68.43
CA LEU A 15 72.10 70.59 69.65
C LEU A 15 72.35 72.07 69.32
N VAL A 16 71.37 72.95 69.57
CA VAL A 16 71.63 74.40 69.68
C VAL A 16 72.19 74.64 71.07
N ALA A 17 73.52 74.71 71.17
CA ALA A 17 74.22 75.24 72.32
C ALA A 17 74.70 76.65 71.97
N ALA A 18 74.03 77.65 72.55
CA ALA A 18 74.54 79.01 72.62
C ALA A 18 75.74 79.03 73.57
N ALA A 19 76.94 79.20 73.00
CA ALA A 19 78.13 79.59 73.73
C ALA A 19 78.74 80.78 72.99
N ILE A 20 78.69 81.95 73.64
CA ILE A 20 79.40 83.16 73.24
C ILE A 20 80.87 82.90 73.52
N ALA A 21 81.57 82.38 72.52
CA ALA A 21 83.03 82.38 72.49
C ALA A 21 83.50 83.76 71.98
N PRO A 22 84.64 84.30 72.47
CA PRO A 22 85.26 85.46 71.84
C PRO A 22 85.52 85.16 70.36
N VAL A 23 85.44 86.18 69.50
CA VAL A 23 85.77 86.12 68.07
C VAL A 23 87.26 85.78 67.92
N VAL A 24 87.58 84.49 68.03
CA VAL A 24 88.77 83.88 67.44
C VAL A 24 88.49 83.87 65.94
N GLY A 25 89.36 84.49 65.14
CA GLY A 25 89.12 84.75 63.72
C GLY A 25 88.52 83.52 63.01
N GLN A 26 87.31 83.66 62.47
CA GLN A 26 86.64 82.55 61.76
C GLN A 26 87.55 82.04 60.65
N ALA A 27 87.85 80.75 60.69
CA ALA A 27 88.67 80.11 59.68
C ALA A 27 87.97 80.15 58.33
N LEU A 28 88.76 80.40 57.28
CA LEU A 28 88.28 80.33 55.91
C LEU A 28 87.92 78.88 55.59
N THR A 29 86.68 78.62 55.15
CA THR A 29 86.22 77.30 54.68
C THR A 29 85.58 77.42 53.31
N VAL A 30 85.51 76.33 52.54
CA VAL A 30 84.83 76.28 51.24
C VAL A 30 84.25 74.88 51.01
N SER A 31 83.03 74.80 50.51
CA SER A 31 82.32 73.56 50.15
C SER A 31 81.42 73.83 48.94
N THR A 32 81.05 72.77 48.23
CA THR A 32 80.01 72.76 47.20
C THR A 32 78.77 72.03 47.73
N ASP A 33 77.59 72.25 47.12
CA ASP A 33 76.33 71.61 47.55
C ASP A 33 76.22 70.13 47.13
N LYS A 34 76.88 69.75 46.03
CA LYS A 34 76.99 68.38 45.52
C LYS A 34 78.45 68.02 45.18
N PRO A 35 78.82 66.73 45.27
CA PRO A 35 80.13 66.25 44.86
C PRO A 35 80.27 66.05 43.34
N THR A 36 79.16 65.99 42.60
CA THR A 36 79.16 65.77 41.14
C THR A 36 78.07 66.59 40.49
N TYR A 37 78.40 67.18 39.34
CA TYR A 37 77.49 67.94 38.50
C TYR A 37 77.59 67.48 37.05
N ILE A 38 76.52 67.70 36.29
CA ILE A 38 76.48 67.52 34.84
C ILE A 38 76.37 68.88 34.11
N PRO A 39 76.64 68.95 32.80
CA PRO A 39 76.58 70.20 32.04
C PRO A 39 75.23 70.92 32.23
N GLY A 40 75.28 72.22 32.47
CA GLY A 40 74.09 73.06 32.68
C GLY A 40 73.56 73.11 34.11
N GLU A 41 74.06 72.30 35.05
CA GLU A 41 73.75 72.48 36.47
C GLU A 41 74.40 73.74 37.05
N THR A 42 74.01 74.11 38.27
CA THR A 42 74.59 75.25 39.00
C THR A 42 75.32 74.72 40.22
N VAL A 43 76.60 75.03 40.33
CA VAL A 43 77.40 74.74 41.52
C VAL A 43 77.15 75.84 42.54
N VAL A 44 76.67 75.49 43.73
CA VAL A 44 76.53 76.42 44.85
C VAL A 44 77.74 76.26 45.76
N VAL A 45 78.64 77.23 45.69
CA VAL A 45 79.83 77.29 46.54
C VAL A 45 79.47 78.06 47.80
N SER A 46 79.74 77.49 48.97
CA SER A 46 79.47 78.11 50.27
C SER A 46 80.60 77.89 51.25
N GLY A 47 80.71 78.75 52.25
CA GLY A 47 81.74 78.64 53.27
C GLY A 47 81.65 79.73 54.33
N THR A 48 82.68 79.78 55.17
CA THR A 48 82.83 80.76 56.25
C THR A 48 84.11 81.57 56.09
N ALA A 49 84.09 82.83 56.51
CA ALA A 49 85.22 83.74 56.60
C ALA A 49 84.92 84.79 57.69
N PRO A 50 85.91 85.62 58.13
CA PRO A 50 85.63 86.72 59.05
C PRO A 50 84.49 87.61 58.54
N ALA A 51 83.58 88.01 59.43
CA ALA A 51 82.38 88.76 59.06
C ALA A 51 82.74 90.06 58.30
N GLY A 52 82.02 90.31 57.20
CA GLY A 52 82.24 91.48 56.32
C GLY A 52 83.48 91.40 55.42
N SER A 53 84.28 90.33 55.50
CA SER A 53 85.45 90.17 54.62
C SER A 53 85.06 89.75 53.20
N TRP A 54 85.85 90.20 52.23
CA TRP A 54 85.72 89.78 50.84
C TRP A 54 86.49 88.48 50.61
N VAL A 55 85.80 87.47 50.09
CA VAL A 55 86.36 86.17 49.72
C VAL A 55 86.38 86.06 48.20
N GLY A 56 87.56 85.79 47.64
CA GLY A 56 87.72 85.47 46.22
C GLY A 56 87.48 83.98 46.00
N ILE A 57 86.56 83.61 45.12
CA ILE A 57 86.24 82.24 44.74
C ILE A 57 86.73 82.02 43.31
N ALA A 58 87.76 81.19 43.15
CA ALA A 58 88.26 80.76 41.85
C ALA A 58 87.90 79.30 41.59
N VAL A 59 87.39 79.02 40.41
CA VAL A 59 87.15 77.65 39.94
C VAL A 59 88.23 77.29 38.93
N VAL A 60 88.97 76.23 39.20
CA VAL A 60 90.09 75.77 38.37
C VAL A 60 89.74 74.41 37.77
N SER A 61 89.87 74.32 36.46
CA SER A 61 89.64 73.11 35.66
C SER A 61 90.68 72.01 35.94
N PRO A 62 90.39 70.76 35.54
CA PRO A 62 91.36 69.66 35.62
C PRO A 62 92.68 69.95 34.87
N ALA A 63 92.64 70.83 33.86
CA ALA A 63 93.80 71.27 33.11
C ALA A 63 94.61 72.38 33.82
N GLY A 64 94.21 72.77 35.04
CA GLY A 64 94.86 73.82 35.82
C GLY A 64 94.54 75.25 35.37
N LYS A 65 93.54 75.43 34.49
CA LYS A 65 93.08 76.76 34.04
C LYS A 65 91.97 77.27 34.92
N GLU A 66 92.05 78.53 35.36
CA GLU A 66 90.92 79.22 36.01
C GLU A 66 89.81 79.46 35.00
N VAL A 67 88.61 78.99 35.30
CA VAL A 67 87.45 79.03 34.39
C VAL A 67 86.33 79.95 34.87
N ASP A 68 86.33 80.33 36.15
CA ASP A 68 85.44 81.32 36.75
C ASP A 68 86.13 81.94 37.97
N TYR A 69 85.96 83.24 38.18
CA TYR A 69 86.41 83.95 39.38
C TYR A 69 85.35 84.93 39.85
N ARG A 70 85.02 84.92 41.14
CA ARG A 70 84.04 85.81 41.74
C ARG A 70 84.49 86.31 43.10
N MET A 71 84.11 87.53 43.45
CA MET A 71 84.25 88.04 44.80
C MET A 71 82.90 88.05 45.51
N VAL A 72 82.86 87.54 46.73
CA VAL A 72 81.66 87.52 47.58
C VAL A 72 82.02 88.01 48.97
N GLN A 73 81.18 88.86 49.55
CA GLN A 73 81.37 89.35 50.91
C GLN A 73 80.70 88.41 51.91
N ALA A 74 81.42 88.06 52.97
CA ALA A 74 80.87 87.29 54.08
C ALA A 74 79.87 88.12 54.88
N ASP A 75 78.73 87.52 55.23
CA ASP A 75 77.67 88.16 56.01
C ASP A 75 78.11 88.47 57.46
N ALA A 76 77.22 89.07 58.25
CA ALA A 76 77.48 89.38 59.65
C ALA A 76 77.75 88.14 60.53
N ALA A 77 77.32 86.96 60.09
CA ALA A 77 77.62 85.68 60.73
C ALA A 77 78.90 85.03 60.17
N GLY A 78 79.56 85.65 59.19
CA GLY A 78 80.76 85.14 58.54
C GLY A 78 80.49 84.15 57.40
N ARG A 79 79.25 83.97 56.95
CA ARG A 79 78.91 83.03 55.87
C ARG A 79 78.91 83.71 54.52
N TYR A 80 79.36 83.00 53.49
CA TYR A 80 79.25 83.44 52.11
C TYR A 80 78.68 82.33 51.22
N THR A 81 78.03 82.72 50.13
CA THR A 81 77.52 81.80 49.12
C THR A 81 77.59 82.42 47.74
N VAL A 82 77.96 81.63 46.74
CA VAL A 82 77.99 82.06 45.34
C VAL A 82 77.55 80.91 44.43
N SER A 83 76.77 81.24 43.40
CA SER A 83 76.25 80.27 42.44
C SER A 83 76.94 80.41 41.08
N ILE A 84 77.50 79.31 40.59
CA ILE A 84 78.27 79.26 39.34
C ILE A 84 77.51 78.35 38.36
N LYS A 85 77.06 78.91 37.24
CA LYS A 85 76.33 78.18 36.21
C LYS A 85 77.32 77.46 35.30
N LEU A 86 77.25 76.13 35.25
CA LEU A 86 78.09 75.32 34.38
C LEU A 86 77.63 75.44 32.92
N PRO A 87 78.55 75.38 31.95
CA PRO A 87 78.17 75.34 30.54
C PRO A 87 77.23 74.17 30.24
N SER A 88 76.23 74.39 29.40
CA SER A 88 75.26 73.34 29.01
C SER A 88 75.82 72.30 28.05
N LYS A 89 77.07 72.46 27.58
CA LYS A 89 77.77 71.54 26.69
C LYS A 89 79.25 71.49 27.07
N LEU A 90 79.85 70.31 27.00
CA LEU A 90 81.29 70.10 27.19
C LEU A 90 81.90 69.45 25.94
N PRO A 91 83.14 69.80 25.55
CA PRO A 91 83.93 70.91 26.10
C PRO A 91 83.36 72.28 25.68
N TYR A 92 83.46 73.28 26.56
CA TYR A 92 83.14 74.68 26.24
C TYR A 92 84.24 75.58 26.79
N ALA A 93 85.02 76.20 25.89
CA ALA A 93 86.27 76.85 26.26
C ALA A 93 87.14 75.90 27.12
N ASP A 94 87.60 76.36 28.29
CA ASP A 94 88.40 75.56 29.22
C ASP A 94 87.56 74.67 30.16
N TRP A 95 86.23 74.67 30.02
CA TRP A 95 85.36 73.73 30.72
C TRP A 95 85.37 72.36 30.02
N ILE A 96 86.03 71.39 30.65
CA ILE A 96 86.11 69.98 30.25
C ILE A 96 85.50 69.06 31.33
N ALA A 97 85.18 67.82 31.01
CA ALA A 97 84.80 66.84 32.03
C ALA A 97 86.02 66.48 32.90
N GLY A 98 85.80 66.32 34.20
CA GLY A 98 86.84 65.96 35.17
C GLY A 98 86.63 66.60 36.54
N GLU A 99 87.63 66.48 37.40
CA GLU A 99 87.62 67.05 38.76
C GLU A 99 88.08 68.51 38.77
N TYR A 100 87.21 69.40 39.24
CA TYR A 100 87.48 70.83 39.39
C TYR A 100 87.87 71.13 40.83
N THR A 101 88.79 72.06 41.00
CA THR A 101 89.17 72.58 42.31
C THR A 101 88.61 73.98 42.49
N VAL A 102 87.86 74.19 43.57
CA VAL A 102 87.35 75.50 43.98
C VAL A 102 88.25 76.03 45.09
N TYR A 103 88.92 77.14 44.82
CA TYR A 103 89.72 77.86 45.80
C TYR A 103 88.94 79.01 46.40
N ALA A 104 88.96 79.12 47.72
CA ALA A 104 88.55 80.33 48.42
C ALA A 104 89.79 81.06 48.93
N TYR A 105 89.88 82.36 48.64
CA TYR A 105 91.00 83.23 48.99
C TYR A 105 90.55 84.32 49.97
N LEU A 106 91.35 84.52 51.02
CA LEU A 106 91.24 85.62 51.96
C LEU A 106 92.63 86.22 52.20
N GLY A 107 92.96 87.30 51.49
CA GLY A 107 94.32 87.83 51.47
C GLY A 107 95.32 86.79 50.95
N ALA A 108 96.34 86.46 51.75
CA ALA A 108 97.34 85.43 51.41
C ALA A 108 96.91 83.99 51.77
N SER A 109 95.83 83.82 52.55
CA SER A 109 95.33 82.50 52.94
C SER A 109 94.41 81.91 51.87
N ARG A 110 94.53 80.61 51.60
CA ARG A 110 93.60 79.89 50.72
C ARG A 110 93.22 78.52 51.27
N VAL A 111 92.00 78.11 50.99
CA VAL A 111 91.49 76.75 51.20
C VAL A 111 90.85 76.25 49.91
N ALA A 112 90.71 74.93 49.77
CA ALA A 112 90.19 74.31 48.56
C ALA A 112 89.17 73.22 48.86
N THR A 113 88.24 73.03 47.93
CA THR A 113 87.37 71.86 47.84
C THR A 113 87.30 71.43 46.38
N THR A 114 86.77 70.23 46.10
CA THR A 114 86.63 69.74 44.73
C THR A 114 85.19 69.35 44.40
N PHE A 115 84.88 69.37 43.11
CA PHE A 115 83.67 68.75 42.57
C PHE A 115 84.00 68.08 41.24
N ILE A 116 83.26 67.02 40.90
CA ILE A 116 83.37 66.36 39.61
C ILE A 116 82.39 66.99 38.64
N LEU A 117 82.87 67.53 37.54
CA LEU A 117 82.04 67.82 36.38
C LEU A 117 82.03 66.58 35.49
N SER A 118 80.99 65.76 35.62
CA SER A 118 80.81 64.58 34.78
C SER A 118 80.40 65.00 33.37
N ALA A 119 80.79 64.22 32.36
CA ALA A 119 80.28 64.39 31.01
C ALA A 119 78.76 64.13 30.91
N GLY A 120 78.15 63.50 31.93
CA GLY A 120 76.76 63.06 31.92
C GLY A 120 76.47 62.00 30.86
N SER A 121 75.20 61.67 30.67
CA SER A 121 74.72 60.88 29.53
C SER A 121 73.84 61.78 28.65
N ARG A 122 74.23 61.95 27.39
CA ARG A 122 73.41 62.61 26.36
C ARG A 122 72.56 61.57 25.67
N ALA A 123 71.28 61.48 26.04
CA ALA A 123 70.29 60.69 25.32
C ALA A 123 69.71 61.53 24.16
N PHE A 124 69.80 61.01 22.94
CA PHE A 124 69.24 61.68 21.77
C PHE A 124 68.51 60.69 20.86
N GLY A 125 67.65 61.19 20.00
CA GLY A 125 66.86 60.36 19.10
C GLY A 125 65.81 61.18 18.35
N LYS A 126 64.81 60.51 17.77
CA LYS A 126 63.67 61.16 17.10
C LYS A 126 62.34 60.66 17.63
N VAL A 127 61.38 61.57 17.76
CA VAL A 127 59.97 61.24 17.99
C VAL A 127 59.23 61.33 16.67
N VAL A 128 58.51 60.27 16.30
CA VAL A 128 57.73 60.20 15.05
C VAL A 128 56.30 59.73 15.29
N ASP A 129 55.43 59.93 14.31
CA ASP A 129 54.07 59.39 14.28
C ASP A 129 54.00 57.98 13.67
N ALA A 130 52.78 57.41 13.57
CA ALA A 130 52.55 56.09 12.98
C ALA A 130 52.97 55.96 11.50
N ARG A 131 53.11 57.09 10.79
CA ARG A 131 53.51 57.18 9.37
C ARG A 131 55.00 57.50 9.23
N GLY A 132 55.71 57.70 10.33
CA GLY A 132 57.12 58.08 10.36
C GLY A 132 57.37 59.59 10.23
N ASN A 133 56.34 60.44 10.26
CA ASN A 133 56.53 61.88 10.25
C ASN A 133 57.05 62.35 11.61
N PRO A 134 57.95 63.36 11.65
CA PRO A 134 58.46 63.89 12.91
C PRO A 134 57.37 64.54 13.75
N VAL A 135 57.39 64.28 15.06
CA VAL A 135 56.46 64.90 16.01
C VAL A 135 57.21 65.93 16.82
N ALA A 136 56.92 67.21 16.57
CA ALA A 136 57.49 68.34 17.30
C ALA A 136 56.84 68.54 18.66
N ASP A 137 57.56 69.14 19.62
CA ASP A 137 57.05 69.48 20.96
C ASP A 137 56.37 68.27 21.66
N ALA A 138 56.93 67.08 21.46
CA ALA A 138 56.67 65.93 22.31
C ALA A 138 57.58 66.04 23.52
N GLU A 139 57.04 65.77 24.71
CA GLU A 139 57.78 65.75 25.96
C GLU A 139 58.51 64.40 26.10
N ILE A 140 59.81 64.45 26.38
CA ILE A 140 60.66 63.30 26.65
C ILE A 140 61.10 63.40 28.11
N LEU A 141 60.58 62.53 28.95
CA LEU A 141 60.84 62.49 30.39
C LEU A 141 61.64 61.23 30.72
N VAL A 142 62.73 61.39 31.46
CA VAL A 142 63.38 60.30 32.17
C VAL A 142 62.69 60.13 33.52
N VAL A 143 61.96 59.04 33.69
CA VAL A 143 61.02 58.86 34.80
C VAL A 143 61.73 58.84 36.16
N GLU A 144 62.92 58.26 36.23
CA GLU A 144 63.68 58.05 37.47
C GLU A 144 64.36 59.32 37.97
N THR A 145 64.83 60.18 37.06
CA THR A 145 65.55 61.42 37.42
C THR A 145 64.66 62.65 37.37
N GLY A 146 63.56 62.59 36.62
CA GLY A 146 62.69 63.74 36.36
C GLY A 146 63.22 64.69 35.28
N ASP A 147 64.34 64.36 34.64
CA ASP A 147 64.92 65.19 33.57
C ASP A 147 64.01 65.19 32.34
N LEU A 148 63.80 66.36 31.75
CA LEU A 148 62.83 66.59 30.69
C LEU A 148 63.44 67.34 29.50
N ALA A 149 63.11 66.88 28.31
CA ALA A 149 63.37 67.56 27.04
C ALA A 149 62.10 67.63 26.19
N ARG A 150 62.15 68.44 25.13
CA ARG A 150 61.10 68.52 24.10
C ARG A 150 61.70 68.23 22.73
N SER A 151 60.97 67.48 21.90
CA SER A 151 61.39 67.25 20.52
C SER A 151 61.28 68.54 19.70
N ARG A 152 62.20 68.72 18.77
CA ARG A 152 62.26 69.84 17.83
C ARG A 152 61.29 69.66 16.68
N ALA A 153 61.20 70.66 15.80
CA ALA A 153 60.37 70.63 14.59
C ALA A 153 60.63 69.41 13.69
N ASP A 154 61.87 68.92 13.64
CA ASP A 154 62.28 67.74 12.89
C ASP A 154 62.15 66.42 13.68
N GLY A 155 61.49 66.47 14.83
CA GLY A 155 61.28 65.35 15.75
C GLY A 155 62.50 65.00 16.59
N SER A 156 63.68 65.60 16.33
CA SER A 156 64.90 65.30 17.08
C SER A 156 64.82 65.80 18.52
N PHE A 157 65.40 65.07 19.46
CA PHE A 157 65.57 65.53 20.84
C PHE A 157 66.98 65.23 21.34
N GLU A 158 67.43 66.01 22.31
CA GLU A 158 68.61 65.73 23.12
C GLU A 158 68.28 66.02 24.59
N LEU A 159 68.66 65.11 25.49
CA LEU A 159 68.40 65.18 26.92
C LEU A 159 69.66 64.75 27.65
N TYR A 160 70.10 65.55 28.63
CA TYR A 160 71.25 65.23 29.46
C TYR A 160 70.76 64.73 30.81
N THR A 161 71.21 63.55 31.22
CA THR A 161 70.80 62.91 32.48
C THR A 161 71.92 62.05 33.08
N SER A 162 71.68 61.47 34.25
CA SER A 162 72.62 60.55 34.91
C SER A 162 72.71 59.22 34.16
N PRO A 163 73.90 58.60 34.04
CA PRO A 163 74.04 57.25 33.50
C PRO A 163 73.32 56.22 34.38
N GLY A 164 72.88 55.12 33.78
CA GLY A 164 72.13 54.07 34.45
C GLY A 164 70.94 53.56 33.65
N THR A 165 70.26 52.55 34.18
CA THR A 165 69.01 52.05 33.57
C THR A 165 67.87 52.98 33.92
N VAL A 166 67.20 53.52 32.90
CA VAL A 166 66.13 54.50 33.02
C VAL A 166 64.97 54.19 32.07
N THR A 167 63.80 54.73 32.38
CA THR A 167 62.59 54.67 31.58
C THR A 167 62.37 56.02 30.90
N VAL A 168 62.47 56.02 29.57
CA VAL A 168 62.18 57.19 28.75
C VAL A 168 60.72 57.16 28.37
N ARG A 169 59.95 58.11 28.89
CA ARG A 169 58.53 58.30 28.58
C ARG A 169 58.38 59.45 27.61
N VAL A 170 57.77 59.18 26.45
CA VAL A 170 57.44 60.19 25.46
C VAL A 170 55.94 60.44 25.48
N SER A 171 55.54 61.71 25.56
CA SER A 171 54.12 62.09 25.55
C SER A 171 53.87 63.41 24.84
N LYS A 172 52.72 63.52 24.17
CA LYS A 172 52.24 64.76 23.56
C LYS A 172 50.72 64.82 23.65
N PRO A 173 50.11 65.97 24.00
CA PRO A 173 48.67 66.12 23.94
C PRO A 173 48.13 65.78 22.54
N GLY A 174 47.04 65.00 22.49
CA GLY A 174 46.49 64.51 21.22
C GLY A 174 47.21 63.28 20.66
N TYR A 175 48.20 62.71 21.35
CA TYR A 175 48.90 61.48 20.97
C TYR A 175 48.84 60.43 22.08
N THR A 176 49.06 59.17 21.72
CA THR A 176 49.33 58.09 22.69
C THR A 176 50.68 58.30 23.37
N ARG A 177 50.85 57.65 24.52
CA ARG A 177 52.12 57.65 25.26
C ARG A 177 52.98 56.46 24.83
N ALA A 178 54.29 56.67 24.76
CA ALA A 178 55.27 55.60 24.57
C ALA A 178 56.23 55.57 25.76
N GLU A 179 56.63 54.38 26.17
CA GLU A 179 57.64 54.17 27.22
C GLU A 179 58.69 53.19 26.72
N LYS A 180 59.96 53.49 27.00
CA LYS A 180 61.10 52.66 26.60
C LYS A 180 62.14 52.63 27.71
N THR A 181 62.40 51.45 28.26
CA THR A 181 63.49 51.25 29.21
C THR A 181 64.81 51.10 28.47
N VAL A 182 65.82 51.88 28.86
CA VAL A 182 67.15 51.94 28.22
C VAL A 182 68.25 52.07 29.28
N THR A 183 69.43 51.53 29.03
CA THR A 183 70.61 51.74 29.89
C THR A 183 71.51 52.80 29.25
N LEU A 184 71.64 53.95 29.92
CA LEU A 184 72.46 55.07 29.46
C LEU A 184 73.89 54.93 29.97
N ALA A 185 74.85 54.92 29.04
CA ALA A 185 76.28 55.02 29.32
C ALA A 185 76.72 56.48 29.39
N LEU A 186 77.89 56.74 29.99
CA LEU A 186 78.50 58.08 29.94
C LEU A 186 78.73 58.50 28.47
N GLY A 187 78.44 59.76 28.17
CA GLY A 187 78.52 60.30 26.81
C GLY A 187 77.26 60.05 25.98
N ASP A 188 77.44 59.76 24.70
CA ASP A 188 76.37 59.73 23.70
C ASP A 188 75.57 58.43 23.70
N ASN A 189 74.24 58.56 23.78
CA ASN A 189 73.29 57.44 23.76
C ASN A 189 72.20 57.71 22.72
N ASP A 190 72.24 56.99 21.60
CA ASP A 190 71.19 57.04 20.58
C ASP A 190 70.02 56.13 20.98
N LEU A 191 68.86 56.74 21.24
CA LEU A 191 67.62 56.04 21.56
C LEU A 191 66.83 55.61 20.32
N GLY A 192 67.32 55.97 19.14
CA GLY A 192 66.70 55.72 17.85
C GLY A 192 65.41 56.51 17.69
N THR A 193 64.44 55.88 17.02
CA THR A 193 63.12 56.46 16.79
C THR A 193 62.12 55.93 17.83
N ILE A 194 61.37 56.84 18.45
CA ILE A 194 60.28 56.53 19.37
C ILE A 194 58.98 56.99 18.70
N ALA A 195 58.09 56.04 18.40
CA ALA A 195 56.83 56.32 17.73
C ALA A 195 55.69 56.53 18.73
N ILE A 196 54.89 57.56 18.51
CA ILE A 196 53.61 57.82 19.22
C ILE A 196 52.49 57.97 18.18
N GLN A 197 51.25 57.62 18.53
CA GLN A 197 50.15 57.61 17.56
C GLN A 197 49.20 58.79 17.82
N PRO A 198 48.80 59.56 16.79
CA PRO A 198 47.76 60.57 16.94
C PRO A 198 46.44 59.94 17.41
N LEU A 199 45.79 60.51 18.43
CA LEU A 199 44.54 60.00 18.98
C LEU A 199 43.38 60.15 18.00
N ASP A 200 43.40 61.16 17.14
CA ASP A 200 42.41 61.36 16.07
C ASP A 200 42.47 60.23 15.01
N GLU A 201 43.67 59.75 14.65
CA GLU A 201 43.83 58.58 13.79
C GLU A 201 43.31 57.31 14.46
N VAL A 202 43.58 57.13 15.76
CA VAL A 202 43.05 56.00 16.54
C VAL A 202 41.52 56.05 16.58
N VAL A 203 40.94 57.22 16.82
CA VAL A 203 39.48 57.42 16.81
C VAL A 203 38.91 57.17 15.41
N ALA A 204 39.53 57.67 14.35
CA ALA A 204 39.08 57.44 12.97
C ALA A 204 39.11 55.95 12.60
N ALA A 205 40.17 55.22 12.99
CA ALA A 205 40.26 53.78 12.80
C ALA A 205 39.17 53.04 13.59
N LEU A 206 38.91 53.47 14.83
CA LEU A 206 37.85 52.89 15.65
C LEU A 206 36.46 53.15 15.06
N SER A 207 36.19 54.39 14.60
CA SER A 207 34.94 54.75 13.93
C SER A 207 34.73 53.97 12.64
N SER A 208 35.77 53.75 11.84
CA SER A 208 35.71 52.91 10.64
C SER A 208 35.36 51.45 11.01
N ARG A 209 35.98 50.92 12.07
CA ARG A 209 35.68 49.57 12.56
C ARG A 209 34.25 49.46 13.10
N VAL A 210 33.73 50.51 13.75
CA VAL A 210 32.33 50.58 14.19
C VAL A 210 31.39 50.56 12.98
N ALA A 211 31.63 51.37 11.96
CA ALA A 211 30.81 51.39 10.75
C ALA A 211 30.79 50.01 10.03
N GLN A 212 31.93 49.34 9.94
CA GLN A 212 32.00 47.97 9.39
C GLN A 212 31.23 46.96 10.24
N LEU A 213 31.22 47.12 11.56
CA LEU A 213 30.43 46.27 12.45
C LEU A 213 28.93 46.52 12.27
N GLU A 214 28.51 47.78 12.12
CA GLU A 214 27.12 48.15 11.83
C GLU A 214 26.64 47.54 10.51
N GLU A 215 27.46 47.57 9.46
CA GLU A 215 27.15 46.91 8.19
C GLU A 215 26.99 45.38 8.33
N LYS A 216 27.90 44.74 9.09
CA LYS A 216 27.79 43.30 9.39
C LYS A 216 26.52 42.96 10.19
N VAL A 217 26.13 43.81 11.14
CA VAL A 217 24.89 43.63 11.91
C VAL A 217 23.68 43.72 10.99
N ALA A 218 23.62 44.72 10.10
CA ALA A 218 22.53 44.83 9.13
C ALA A 218 22.43 43.61 8.19
N GLN A 219 23.57 43.03 7.81
CA GLN A 219 23.60 41.82 6.99
C GLN A 219 23.13 40.57 7.76
N LEU A 220 23.46 40.48 9.05
CA LEU A 220 22.94 39.43 9.93
C LEU A 220 21.42 39.55 10.10
N ASP A 221 20.89 40.75 10.27
CA ASP A 221 19.44 40.98 10.38
C ASP A 221 18.69 40.55 9.10
N LYS A 222 19.25 40.85 7.92
CA LYS A 222 18.70 40.37 6.65
C LYS A 222 18.70 38.85 6.57
N THR A 223 19.81 38.22 6.96
CA THR A 223 19.93 36.76 6.99
C THR A 223 18.90 36.12 7.92
N LEU A 224 18.67 36.72 9.10
CA LEU A 224 17.65 36.27 10.04
C LEU A 224 16.23 36.40 9.46
N ALA A 225 15.93 37.49 8.75
CA ALA A 225 14.65 37.66 8.07
C ALA A 225 14.42 36.58 6.97
N ASP A 226 15.45 36.30 6.16
CA ASP A 226 15.39 35.27 5.11
C ASP A 226 15.21 33.87 5.70
N ILE A 227 15.91 33.55 6.81
CA ILE A 227 15.70 32.32 7.57
C ILE A 227 14.26 32.24 8.08
N GLY A 228 13.73 33.33 8.63
CA GLY A 228 12.33 33.42 9.08
C GLY A 228 11.34 33.11 7.95
N LYS A 229 11.55 33.67 6.76
CA LYS A 229 10.73 33.39 5.58
C LYS A 229 10.83 31.93 5.14
N THR A 230 12.04 31.38 5.14
CA THR A 230 12.29 29.97 4.80
C THR A 230 11.56 29.04 5.76
N LEU A 231 11.56 29.33 7.07
CA LEU A 231 10.84 28.54 8.07
C LEU A 231 9.33 28.58 7.88
N GLN A 232 8.76 29.74 7.52
CA GLN A 232 7.34 29.86 7.19
C GLN A 232 6.96 29.02 5.96
N ASP A 233 7.80 29.05 4.93
CA ASP A 233 7.58 28.27 3.70
C ASP A 233 7.67 26.77 3.97
N ILE A 234 8.64 26.33 4.77
CA ILE A 234 8.74 24.93 5.23
C ILE A 234 7.49 24.53 6.02
N SER A 235 7.02 25.36 6.95
CA SER A 235 5.81 25.09 7.73
C SER A 235 4.57 24.93 6.84
N ALA A 236 4.40 25.81 5.86
CA ALA A 236 3.32 25.72 4.89
C ALA A 236 3.43 24.46 4.02
N ALA A 237 4.64 24.08 3.59
CA ALA A 237 4.87 22.85 2.84
C ALA A 237 4.53 21.59 3.65
N ILE A 238 4.94 21.54 4.93
CA ILE A 238 4.56 20.47 5.86
C ILE A 238 3.03 20.38 5.98
N GLY A 239 2.32 21.51 6.03
CA GLY A 239 0.86 21.52 6.03
C GLY A 239 0.19 21.01 4.75
N LYS A 240 0.89 20.99 3.61
CA LYS A 240 0.40 20.47 2.33
C LYS A 240 0.69 18.99 2.10
N LEU A 241 1.63 18.39 2.82
CA LEU A 241 1.83 16.94 2.73
C LEU A 241 0.58 16.23 3.27
N ALA A 242 0.09 15.23 2.52
CA ALA A 242 -1.15 14.50 2.79
C ALA A 242 -1.33 14.28 4.30
N THR A 243 -2.32 14.96 4.85
CA THR A 243 -2.54 14.98 6.29
C THR A 243 -3.09 13.63 6.74
N LYS A 244 -3.09 13.41 8.07
CA LYS A 244 -3.83 12.29 8.66
C LYS A 244 -5.30 12.26 8.18
N ASP A 245 -5.88 13.41 7.85
CA ASP A 245 -7.26 13.53 7.39
C ASP A 245 -7.44 13.10 5.94
N ASP A 246 -6.48 13.37 5.06
CA ASP A 246 -6.49 12.87 3.67
C ASP A 246 -6.37 11.35 3.65
N VAL A 247 -5.46 10.80 4.47
CA VAL A 247 -5.30 9.35 4.64
C VAL A 247 -6.56 8.72 5.25
N THR A 248 -7.20 9.40 6.21
CA THR A 248 -8.44 8.93 6.83
C THR A 248 -9.61 8.96 5.85
N SER A 249 -9.70 10.01 5.02
CA SER A 249 -10.71 10.13 3.97
C SER A 249 -10.53 9.03 2.92
N ALA A 250 -9.32 8.85 2.40
CA ALA A 250 -9.00 7.78 1.46
C ALA A 250 -9.31 6.39 2.04
N LYS A 251 -8.97 6.15 3.32
CA LYS A 251 -9.35 4.92 4.03
C LYS A 251 -10.86 4.73 4.05
N ASN A 252 -11.63 5.77 4.37
CA ASN A 252 -13.09 5.69 4.45
C ASN A 252 -13.72 5.46 3.08
N ASP A 253 -13.22 6.12 2.03
CA ASP A 253 -13.67 5.90 0.65
C ASP A 253 -13.44 4.45 0.21
N ILE A 254 -12.27 3.89 0.51
CA ILE A 254 -11.97 2.47 0.27
C ILE A 254 -12.91 1.57 1.08
N LEU A 255 -13.14 1.87 2.35
CA LEU A 255 -14.04 1.08 3.20
C LEU A 255 -15.47 1.08 2.66
N ASN A 256 -15.94 2.25 2.23
CA ASN A 256 -17.26 2.44 1.64
C ASN A 256 -17.39 1.77 0.28
N ALA A 257 -16.31 1.69 -0.51
CA ALA A 257 -16.28 0.98 -1.80
C ALA A 257 -16.23 -0.56 -1.62
N LEU A 258 -15.53 -1.07 -0.59
CA LEU A 258 -15.41 -2.51 -0.33
C LEU A 258 -16.67 -3.12 0.30
N LYS A 259 -17.43 -2.34 1.06
CA LYS A 259 -18.65 -2.79 1.73
C LYS A 259 -19.70 -3.38 0.75
N PRO A 260 -20.10 -2.69 -0.35
CA PRO A 260 -21.05 -3.25 -1.32
C PRO A 260 -20.48 -4.49 -2.03
N LEU A 261 -19.19 -4.53 -2.35
CA LEU A 261 -18.54 -5.72 -2.93
C LEU A 261 -18.68 -6.96 -2.04
N SER A 262 -18.61 -6.80 -0.71
CA SER A 262 -18.86 -7.91 0.23
C SER A 262 -20.32 -8.38 0.23
N THR A 263 -21.27 -7.46 0.01
CA THR A 263 -22.69 -7.78 -0.13
C THR A 263 -22.94 -8.52 -1.45
N ASP A 264 -22.42 -8.02 -2.56
CA ASP A 264 -22.55 -8.64 -3.88
C ASP A 264 -21.94 -10.05 -3.89
N LEU A 265 -20.77 -10.24 -3.27
CA LEU A 265 -20.16 -11.57 -3.14
C LEU A 265 -21.04 -12.56 -2.36
N SER A 266 -21.77 -12.07 -1.35
CA SER A 266 -22.71 -12.88 -0.56
C SER A 266 -23.96 -13.23 -1.37
N ALA A 267 -24.44 -12.30 -2.21
CA ALA A 267 -25.52 -12.55 -3.15
C ALA A 267 -25.12 -13.60 -4.20
N VAL A 268 -23.95 -13.45 -4.83
CA VAL A 268 -23.41 -14.44 -5.78
C VAL A 268 -23.27 -15.82 -5.13
N LYS A 269 -22.83 -15.90 -3.87
CA LYS A 269 -22.78 -17.18 -3.14
C LYS A 269 -24.16 -17.83 -2.99
N SER A 270 -25.19 -17.03 -2.73
CA SER A 270 -26.58 -17.51 -2.66
C SER A 270 -27.09 -17.95 -4.03
N ASP A 271 -26.82 -17.18 -5.08
CA ASP A 271 -27.21 -17.52 -6.46
C ASP A 271 -26.56 -18.83 -6.91
N VAL A 272 -25.28 -19.03 -6.61
CA VAL A 272 -24.58 -20.30 -6.89
C VAL A 272 -25.21 -21.47 -6.11
N ALA A 273 -25.64 -21.26 -4.87
CA ALA A 273 -26.34 -22.28 -4.09
C ALA A 273 -27.71 -22.61 -4.69
N ALA A 274 -28.45 -21.60 -5.15
CA ALA A 274 -29.71 -21.77 -5.86
C ALA A 274 -29.52 -22.54 -7.17
N ILE A 275 -28.56 -22.15 -8.00
CA ILE A 275 -28.20 -22.87 -9.23
C ILE A 275 -27.86 -24.33 -8.95
N LYS A 276 -27.14 -24.62 -7.86
CA LYS A 276 -26.82 -26.00 -7.47
C LYS A 276 -28.07 -26.80 -7.11
N SER A 277 -29.04 -26.17 -6.45
CA SER A 277 -30.34 -26.76 -6.14
C SER A 277 -31.15 -26.99 -7.42
N ASP A 278 -31.25 -25.99 -8.29
CA ASP A 278 -31.95 -26.09 -9.58
C ASP A 278 -31.35 -27.19 -10.45
N LEU A 279 -30.02 -27.30 -10.51
CA LEU A 279 -29.35 -28.37 -11.24
C LEU A 279 -29.68 -29.75 -10.67
N ALA A 280 -29.78 -29.89 -9.34
CA ALA A 280 -30.20 -31.14 -8.71
C ALA A 280 -31.67 -31.47 -9.03
N ALA A 281 -32.55 -30.47 -9.03
CA ALA A 281 -33.95 -30.62 -9.41
C ALA A 281 -34.09 -31.05 -10.88
N VAL A 282 -33.37 -30.41 -11.80
CA VAL A 282 -33.32 -30.80 -13.23
C VAL A 282 -32.82 -32.22 -13.38
N LYS A 283 -31.75 -32.61 -12.66
CA LYS A 283 -31.24 -33.99 -12.69
C LYS A 283 -32.29 -35.00 -12.19
N GLY A 284 -33.07 -34.63 -11.17
CA GLY A 284 -34.20 -35.43 -10.69
C GLY A 284 -35.33 -35.54 -11.72
N ALA A 285 -35.75 -34.42 -12.30
CA ALA A 285 -36.82 -34.38 -13.31
C ALA A 285 -36.45 -35.10 -14.61
N MET A 286 -35.17 -35.08 -15.02
CA MET A 286 -34.68 -35.82 -16.17
C MET A 286 -34.57 -37.34 -15.95
N ALA A 287 -35.03 -37.88 -14.81
CA ALA A 287 -35.20 -39.32 -14.59
C ALA A 287 -36.22 -40.00 -15.53
N THR A 288 -36.62 -39.34 -16.62
CA THR A 288 -37.28 -39.83 -17.85
C THR A 288 -36.80 -41.18 -18.40
N LYS A 289 -35.66 -41.70 -17.93
CA LYS A 289 -35.24 -43.07 -18.20
C LYS A 289 -36.30 -44.08 -17.74
N SER A 290 -36.91 -43.94 -16.57
CA SER A 290 -37.96 -44.87 -16.12
C SER A 290 -39.16 -44.84 -17.06
N ASP A 291 -39.58 -43.65 -17.47
CA ASP A 291 -40.75 -43.46 -18.33
C ASP A 291 -40.47 -44.01 -19.74
N VAL A 292 -39.26 -43.81 -20.27
CA VAL A 292 -38.83 -44.37 -21.56
C VAL A 292 -38.73 -45.90 -21.50
N GLU A 293 -38.19 -46.49 -20.43
CA GLU A 293 -38.16 -47.94 -20.26
C GLU A 293 -39.58 -48.52 -20.06
N ALA A 294 -40.48 -47.79 -19.38
CA ALA A 294 -41.88 -48.17 -19.24
C ALA A 294 -42.62 -48.15 -20.59
N VAL A 295 -42.45 -47.09 -21.39
CA VAL A 295 -43.00 -47.01 -22.76
C VAL A 295 -42.43 -48.11 -23.64
N LYS A 296 -41.13 -48.40 -23.56
CA LYS A 296 -40.49 -49.50 -24.30
C LYS A 296 -41.09 -50.86 -23.94
N THR A 297 -41.36 -51.09 -22.66
CA THR A 297 -42.03 -52.31 -22.17
C THR A 297 -43.46 -52.38 -22.70
N ALA A 298 -44.24 -51.32 -22.56
CA ALA A 298 -45.62 -51.26 -23.06
C ALA A 298 -45.71 -51.49 -24.58
N ILE A 299 -44.76 -50.96 -25.36
CA ILE A 299 -44.65 -51.24 -26.80
C ILE A 299 -44.34 -52.73 -27.05
N GLY A 300 -43.48 -53.34 -26.22
CA GLY A 300 -43.19 -54.78 -26.27
C GLY A 300 -44.43 -55.64 -26.01
N ASP A 301 -45.19 -55.30 -24.98
CA ASP A 301 -46.45 -55.97 -24.62
C ASP A 301 -47.49 -55.81 -25.73
N LEU A 302 -47.65 -54.58 -26.26
CA LEU A 302 -48.55 -54.31 -27.38
C LEU A 302 -48.15 -55.11 -28.63
N ASN A 303 -46.85 -55.21 -28.93
CA ASN A 303 -46.37 -55.99 -30.07
C ASN A 303 -46.66 -57.49 -29.89
N THR A 304 -46.63 -58.00 -28.66
CA THR A 304 -47.02 -59.38 -28.34
C THR A 304 -48.52 -59.57 -28.52
N ALA A 305 -49.34 -58.69 -27.94
CA ALA A 305 -50.79 -58.73 -28.09
C ALA A 305 -51.24 -58.67 -29.56
N VAL A 306 -50.60 -57.84 -30.39
CA VAL A 306 -50.87 -57.76 -31.83
C VAL A 306 -50.54 -59.07 -32.54
N ARG A 307 -49.45 -59.76 -32.18
CA ARG A 307 -49.13 -61.10 -32.73
C ARG A 307 -50.12 -62.17 -32.30
N ASP A 308 -50.60 -62.10 -31.05
CA ASP A 308 -51.60 -63.03 -30.54
C ASP A 308 -52.93 -62.85 -31.29
N VAL A 309 -53.36 -61.60 -31.49
CA VAL A 309 -54.53 -61.28 -32.34
C VAL A 309 -54.32 -61.79 -33.76
N ALA A 310 -53.15 -61.58 -34.37
CA ALA A 310 -52.86 -62.08 -35.71
C ALA A 310 -52.97 -63.63 -35.79
N THR A 311 -52.50 -64.33 -34.75
CA THR A 311 -52.59 -65.79 -34.64
C THR A 311 -54.05 -66.24 -34.47
N ALA A 312 -54.81 -65.57 -33.60
CA ALA A 312 -56.22 -65.84 -33.39
C ALA A 312 -57.04 -65.63 -34.68
N VAL A 313 -56.78 -64.54 -35.41
CA VAL A 313 -57.42 -64.26 -36.71
C VAL A 313 -57.09 -65.35 -37.74
N LYS A 314 -55.84 -65.83 -37.80
CA LYS A 314 -55.48 -66.98 -38.64
C LYS A 314 -56.27 -68.23 -38.25
N GLY A 315 -56.38 -68.53 -36.95
CA GLY A 315 -57.17 -69.66 -36.45
C GLY A 315 -58.65 -69.57 -36.86
N VAL A 316 -59.26 -68.37 -36.77
CA VAL A 316 -60.61 -68.12 -37.26
C VAL A 316 -60.70 -68.33 -38.78
N SER A 317 -59.72 -67.84 -39.55
CA SER A 317 -59.68 -68.04 -41.01
C SER A 317 -59.62 -69.52 -41.39
N ASP A 318 -58.82 -70.31 -40.67
CA ASP A 318 -58.70 -71.76 -40.88
C ASP A 318 -60.03 -72.45 -40.52
N ALA A 319 -60.65 -72.10 -39.39
CA ALA A 319 -61.95 -72.63 -38.98
C ALA A 319 -63.07 -72.30 -39.98
N VAL A 320 -63.11 -71.07 -40.51
CA VAL A 320 -64.07 -70.67 -41.56
C VAL A 320 -63.84 -71.48 -42.84
N THR A 321 -62.59 -71.76 -43.19
CA THR A 321 -62.25 -72.61 -44.35
C THR A 321 -62.73 -74.05 -44.15
N ALA A 322 -62.57 -74.60 -42.94
CA ALA A 322 -63.09 -75.92 -42.59
C ALA A 322 -64.62 -75.96 -42.67
N VAL A 323 -65.32 -74.99 -42.08
CA VAL A 323 -66.79 -74.86 -42.18
C VAL A 323 -67.24 -74.74 -43.63
N LYS A 324 -66.53 -74.00 -44.48
CA LYS A 324 -66.82 -73.93 -45.92
C LYS A 324 -66.72 -75.30 -46.59
N GLY A 325 -65.74 -76.11 -46.19
CA GLY A 325 -65.60 -77.51 -46.61
C GLY A 325 -66.77 -78.37 -46.16
N ASP A 326 -67.12 -78.31 -44.87
CA ASP A 326 -68.24 -79.05 -44.28
C ASP A 326 -69.58 -78.68 -44.95
N VAL A 327 -69.84 -77.38 -45.16
CA VAL A 327 -71.03 -76.90 -45.87
C VAL A 327 -71.06 -77.41 -47.32
N THR A 328 -69.92 -77.48 -48.00
CA THR A 328 -69.83 -78.05 -49.36
C THR A 328 -70.15 -79.54 -49.35
N LYS A 329 -69.64 -80.29 -48.35
CA LYS A 329 -69.94 -81.71 -48.20
C LYS A 329 -71.41 -81.94 -47.88
N VAL A 330 -71.98 -81.22 -46.92
CA VAL A 330 -73.43 -81.29 -46.62
C VAL A 330 -74.26 -80.96 -47.87
N ARG A 331 -73.87 -79.95 -48.65
CA ARG A 331 -74.52 -79.64 -49.92
C ARG A 331 -74.51 -80.84 -50.88
N THR A 332 -73.36 -81.51 -51.04
CA THR A 332 -73.25 -82.71 -51.89
C THR A 332 -74.06 -83.87 -51.32
N ASP A 333 -73.90 -84.20 -50.04
CA ASP A 333 -74.62 -85.29 -49.36
C ASP A 333 -76.15 -85.11 -49.47
N VAL A 334 -76.65 -83.87 -49.32
CA VAL A 334 -78.07 -83.53 -49.52
C VAL A 334 -78.48 -83.70 -50.98
N LEU A 335 -77.69 -83.24 -51.95
CA LEU A 335 -77.99 -83.41 -53.37
C LEU A 335 -78.06 -84.90 -53.75
N ASP A 336 -77.12 -85.71 -53.28
CA ASP A 336 -77.06 -87.15 -53.54
C ASP A 336 -78.21 -87.91 -52.87
N ALA A 337 -78.55 -87.56 -51.63
CA ALA A 337 -79.69 -88.13 -50.92
C ALA A 337 -81.01 -87.77 -51.61
N VAL A 338 -81.18 -86.51 -52.03
CA VAL A 338 -82.36 -86.08 -52.78
C VAL A 338 -82.43 -86.79 -54.14
N ALA A 339 -81.32 -86.89 -54.87
CA ALA A 339 -81.28 -87.61 -56.14
C ALA A 339 -81.68 -89.09 -55.96
N SER A 340 -81.15 -89.75 -54.92
CA SER A 340 -81.50 -91.13 -54.57
C SER A 340 -82.98 -91.28 -54.21
N ALA A 341 -83.52 -90.39 -53.38
CA ALA A 341 -84.92 -90.40 -52.99
C ALA A 341 -85.85 -90.15 -54.18
N VAL A 342 -85.52 -89.23 -55.08
CA VAL A 342 -86.26 -88.96 -56.32
C VAL A 342 -86.26 -90.18 -57.22
N ASN A 343 -85.12 -90.85 -57.39
CA ASN A 343 -85.03 -92.07 -58.19
C ASN A 343 -85.87 -93.21 -57.57
N ALA A 344 -85.80 -93.41 -56.25
CA ALA A 344 -86.64 -94.39 -55.56
C ALA A 344 -88.14 -94.08 -55.69
N ALA A 345 -88.53 -92.80 -55.61
CA ALA A 345 -89.91 -92.37 -55.82
C ALA A 345 -90.36 -92.61 -57.27
N ARG A 346 -89.49 -92.39 -58.26
CA ARG A 346 -89.74 -92.67 -59.67
C ARG A 346 -89.90 -94.18 -59.94
N ASP A 347 -89.08 -95.02 -59.31
CA ASP A 347 -89.20 -96.48 -59.37
C ASP A 347 -90.51 -96.96 -58.74
N ALA A 348 -90.86 -96.41 -57.57
CA ALA A 348 -92.13 -96.71 -56.91
C ALA A 348 -93.33 -96.29 -57.76
N ALA A 349 -93.28 -95.11 -58.41
CA ALA A 349 -94.30 -94.67 -59.34
C ALA A 349 -94.45 -95.63 -60.53
N THR A 350 -93.35 -96.11 -61.11
CA THR A 350 -93.36 -97.08 -62.22
C THR A 350 -93.97 -98.42 -61.78
N LYS A 351 -93.57 -98.94 -60.60
CA LYS A 351 -94.16 -100.15 -60.02
C LYS A 351 -95.65 -100.00 -59.73
N ALA A 352 -96.08 -98.82 -59.27
CA ALA A 352 -97.50 -98.52 -59.04
C ALA A 352 -98.28 -98.50 -60.37
N ASP A 353 -97.73 -97.93 -61.44
CA ASP A 353 -98.32 -97.99 -62.77
C ASP A 353 -98.45 -99.43 -63.30
N ASP A 354 -97.45 -100.28 -63.08
CA ASP A 354 -97.51 -101.69 -63.50
C ASP A 354 -98.50 -102.50 -62.65
N ALA A 355 -98.58 -102.24 -61.35
CA ALA A 355 -99.61 -102.80 -60.48
C ALA A 355 -101.01 -102.37 -60.94
N LYS A 356 -101.18 -101.11 -61.35
CA LYS A 356 -102.43 -100.59 -61.91
C LYS A 356 -102.80 -101.32 -63.20
N LYS A 357 -101.88 -101.47 -64.17
CA LYS A 357 -102.11 -102.25 -65.40
C LYS A 357 -102.51 -103.69 -65.08
N SER A 358 -101.84 -104.32 -64.12
CA SER A 358 -102.15 -105.68 -63.66
C SER A 358 -103.55 -105.76 -63.04
N ALA A 359 -103.94 -104.77 -62.24
CA ALA A 359 -105.28 -104.67 -61.68
C ALA A 359 -106.34 -104.44 -62.77
N ASP A 360 -106.09 -103.60 -63.77
CA ASP A 360 -106.96 -103.39 -64.92
C ASP A 360 -107.13 -104.69 -65.75
N ALA A 361 -106.05 -105.46 -65.92
CA ALA A 361 -106.08 -106.76 -66.58
C ALA A 361 -106.86 -107.81 -65.77
N ALA A 362 -106.66 -107.86 -64.44
CA ALA A 362 -107.42 -108.72 -63.54
C ALA A 362 -108.91 -108.34 -63.55
N LYS A 363 -109.23 -107.04 -63.54
CA LYS A 363 -110.60 -106.53 -63.67
C LYS A 363 -111.24 -106.96 -64.99
N SER A 364 -110.53 -106.81 -66.11
CA SER A 364 -111.00 -107.27 -67.42
C SER A 364 -111.27 -108.78 -67.45
N SER A 365 -110.38 -109.56 -66.81
CA SER A 365 -110.56 -111.01 -66.67
C SER A 365 -111.76 -111.36 -65.80
N ALA A 366 -112.00 -110.61 -64.72
CA ALA A 366 -113.18 -110.76 -63.87
C ALA A 366 -114.47 -110.41 -64.63
N ASP A 367 -114.49 -109.32 -65.41
CA ASP A 367 -115.62 -108.94 -66.27
C ASP A 367 -115.94 -110.03 -67.31
N ALA A 368 -114.89 -110.64 -67.88
CA ALA A 368 -115.03 -111.79 -68.78
C ALA A 368 -115.62 -113.02 -68.06
N ALA A 369 -115.16 -113.33 -66.84
CA ALA A 369 -115.71 -114.41 -66.03
C ALA A 369 -117.19 -114.15 -65.66
N VAL A 370 -117.54 -112.92 -65.27
CA VAL A 370 -118.92 -112.50 -65.00
C VAL A 370 -119.80 -112.69 -66.24
N SER A 371 -119.30 -112.33 -67.42
CA SER A 371 -120.01 -112.57 -68.68
C SER A 371 -120.18 -114.06 -68.97
N GLY A 372 -119.14 -114.87 -68.73
CA GLY A 372 -119.21 -116.32 -68.82
C GLY A 372 -120.24 -116.94 -67.87
N ILE A 373 -120.30 -116.47 -66.62
CA ILE A 373 -121.33 -116.89 -65.65
C ILE A 373 -122.74 -116.54 -66.14
N ASN A 374 -122.92 -115.35 -66.72
CA ASN A 374 -124.21 -114.94 -67.27
C ASN A 374 -124.62 -115.79 -68.48
N ALA A 375 -123.68 -116.17 -69.34
CA ALA A 375 -123.92 -117.11 -70.43
C ALA A 375 -124.39 -118.48 -69.88
N VAL A 376 -123.65 -119.04 -68.91
CA VAL A 376 -124.05 -120.30 -68.24
C VAL A 376 -125.42 -120.18 -67.57
N LYS A 377 -125.72 -119.04 -66.92
CA LYS A 377 -127.05 -118.78 -66.35
C LYS A 377 -128.14 -118.81 -67.41
N GLY A 378 -127.86 -118.27 -68.61
CA GLY A 378 -128.71 -118.38 -69.78
C GLY A 378 -128.90 -119.83 -70.24
N ASP A 379 -127.81 -120.59 -70.37
CA ASP A 379 -127.84 -122.02 -70.73
C ASP A 379 -128.66 -122.84 -69.72
N VAL A 380 -128.50 -122.58 -68.41
CA VAL A 380 -129.29 -123.21 -67.34
C VAL A 380 -130.77 -122.89 -67.46
N ALA A 381 -131.12 -121.63 -67.77
CA ALA A 381 -132.51 -121.24 -67.99
C ALA A 381 -133.10 -121.97 -69.22
N ALA A 382 -132.34 -122.11 -70.29
CA ALA A 382 -132.73 -122.86 -71.47
C ALA A 382 -132.94 -124.36 -71.15
N ILE A 383 -132.00 -124.99 -70.42
CA ILE A 383 -132.15 -126.37 -69.93
C ILE A 383 -133.41 -126.53 -69.09
N LYS A 384 -133.67 -125.60 -68.17
CA LYS A 384 -134.86 -125.64 -67.30
C LYS A 384 -136.15 -125.66 -68.12
N SER A 385 -136.21 -124.90 -69.21
CA SER A 385 -137.36 -124.90 -70.13
C SER A 385 -137.50 -126.24 -70.84
N SER A 386 -136.43 -126.76 -71.43
CA SER A 386 -136.44 -128.05 -72.13
C SER A 386 -136.87 -129.21 -71.22
N VAL A 387 -136.46 -129.18 -69.94
CA VAL A 387 -136.90 -130.17 -68.93
C VAL A 387 -138.40 -130.06 -68.65
N ALA A 388 -138.94 -128.84 -68.52
CA ALA A 388 -140.37 -128.63 -68.30
C ALA A 388 -141.20 -129.15 -69.48
N ASP A 389 -140.77 -128.87 -70.71
CA ASP A 389 -141.43 -129.35 -71.93
C ASP A 389 -141.43 -130.89 -72.01
N THR A 390 -140.29 -131.52 -71.69
CA THR A 390 -140.17 -132.98 -71.63
C THR A 390 -141.12 -133.58 -70.59
N SER A 391 -141.20 -132.98 -69.40
CA SER A 391 -142.09 -133.44 -68.32
C SER A 391 -143.56 -133.38 -68.73
N GLY A 392 -143.99 -132.30 -69.38
CA GLY A 392 -145.34 -132.17 -69.92
C GLY A 392 -145.67 -133.25 -70.96
N THR A 393 -144.72 -133.53 -71.87
CA THR A 393 -144.87 -134.56 -72.90
C THR A 393 -145.05 -135.96 -72.29
N VAL A 394 -144.23 -136.30 -71.28
CA VAL A 394 -144.32 -137.59 -70.56
C VAL A 394 -145.67 -137.76 -69.85
N SER A 395 -146.20 -136.69 -69.24
CA SER A 395 -147.52 -136.72 -68.59
C SER A 395 -148.67 -137.00 -69.56
N GLY A 396 -148.60 -136.40 -70.76
CA GLY A 396 -149.57 -136.65 -71.83
C GLY A 396 -149.59 -138.11 -72.27
N ILE A 397 -148.42 -138.72 -72.46
CA ILE A 397 -148.29 -140.14 -72.83
C ILE A 397 -148.87 -141.05 -71.73
N TYR A 398 -148.55 -140.76 -70.46
CA TYR A 398 -149.05 -141.52 -69.32
C TYR A 398 -150.58 -141.62 -69.29
N THR A 399 -151.27 -140.52 -69.63
CA THR A 399 -152.73 -140.46 -69.67
C THR A 399 -153.30 -141.32 -70.81
N LEU A 400 -152.65 -141.26 -71.98
CA LEU A 400 -153.05 -141.99 -73.19
C LEU A 400 -152.92 -143.52 -73.04
N VAL A 401 -151.87 -143.97 -72.35
CA VAL A 401 -151.61 -145.38 -72.06
C VAL A 401 -152.66 -145.98 -71.11
N ILE A 402 -153.09 -145.24 -70.09
CA ILE A 402 -154.09 -145.73 -69.14
C ILE A 402 -155.46 -145.88 -69.82
N VAL A 403 -155.85 -144.93 -70.67
CA VAL A 403 -157.14 -144.98 -71.38
C VAL A 403 -157.22 -146.18 -72.31
N THR A 404 -156.15 -146.47 -73.05
CA THR A 404 -156.13 -147.60 -74.00
C THR A 404 -156.20 -148.96 -73.31
N LEU A 405 -155.58 -149.12 -72.13
CA LEU A 405 -155.64 -150.36 -71.35
C LEU A 405 -157.05 -150.70 -70.83
N VAL A 406 -157.83 -149.69 -70.43
CA VAL A 406 -159.19 -149.92 -69.90
C VAL A 406 -160.15 -150.45 -70.97
N PHE A 407 -160.06 -149.93 -72.19
CA PHE A 407 -160.94 -150.37 -73.29
C PHE A 407 -160.67 -151.82 -73.74
N ALA A 408 -159.41 -152.27 -73.69
CA ALA A 408 -159.04 -153.63 -74.11
C ALA A 408 -159.66 -154.72 -73.21
N VAL A 409 -159.78 -154.47 -71.91
CA VAL A 409 -160.29 -155.45 -70.94
C VAL A 409 -161.79 -155.67 -71.08
N ILE A 410 -162.54 -154.62 -71.41
CA ILE A 410 -164.00 -154.69 -71.55
C ILE A 410 -164.39 -155.59 -72.74
N GLY A 411 -163.65 -155.52 -73.86
CA GLY A 411 -163.93 -156.32 -75.05
C GLY A 411 -163.75 -157.83 -74.85
N ALA A 412 -162.79 -158.24 -74.01
CA ALA A 412 -162.49 -159.65 -73.76
C ALA A 412 -163.61 -160.36 -72.95
N ALA A 413 -164.23 -159.66 -72.00
CA ALA A 413 -165.28 -160.22 -71.17
C ALA A 413 -166.55 -160.58 -71.97
N THR A 414 -166.87 -159.81 -73.00
CA THR A 414 -168.05 -160.01 -73.87
C THR A 414 -167.95 -161.25 -74.75
N SER A 415 -166.77 -161.57 -75.29
CA SER A 415 -166.60 -162.72 -76.19
C SER A 415 -166.75 -164.07 -75.49
N ILE A 416 -166.33 -164.16 -74.22
CA ILE A 416 -166.42 -165.39 -73.43
C ILE A 416 -167.89 -165.69 -73.07
N TYR A 417 -168.71 -164.66 -72.83
CA TYR A 417 -170.13 -164.82 -72.51
C TYR A 417 -170.94 -165.43 -73.67
N ILE A 418 -170.59 -165.13 -74.92
CA ILE A 418 -171.32 -165.60 -76.11
C ILE A 418 -171.09 -167.11 -76.34
N LEU A 419 -169.88 -167.61 -76.09
CA LEU A 419 -169.52 -169.03 -76.28
C LEU A 419 -170.27 -169.97 -75.32
N LEU A 420 -170.54 -169.53 -74.09
CA LEU A 420 -171.28 -170.31 -73.09
C LEU A 420 -172.77 -170.52 -73.42
N ARG A 421 -173.35 -169.76 -74.39
CA ARG A 421 -174.75 -169.92 -74.82
C ARG A 421 -174.93 -170.87 -76.00
N LEU A 422 -173.95 -171.02 -76.88
CA LEU A 422 -174.09 -171.85 -78.09
C LEU A 422 -174.02 -173.36 -77.80
N SER A 423 -173.23 -173.79 -76.80
CA SER A 423 -173.16 -175.22 -76.47
C SER A 423 -174.42 -175.75 -75.78
N LYS A 424 -175.21 -174.87 -75.14
CA LYS A 424 -176.52 -175.20 -74.55
C LYS A 424 -177.64 -175.40 -75.59
N ALA A 425 -177.44 -175.05 -76.87
CA ALA A 425 -178.48 -175.12 -77.91
C ALA A 425 -178.47 -176.42 -78.75
N LEU A 426 -177.42 -177.25 -78.66
CA LEU A 426 -177.38 -178.57 -79.31
C LEU A 426 -177.74 -179.67 -78.30
N ALA A 427 -179.04 -179.72 -78.01
CA ALA A 427 -179.78 -180.87 -77.50
C ALA A 427 -180.35 -181.68 -78.69
N LYS A 428 -180.68 -182.97 -78.44
CA LYS A 428 -181.37 -183.99 -79.28
C LYS A 428 -180.54 -184.87 -80.20
#